data_AF-A0A094ZPL8-F1
#
_entry.id   AF-A0A094ZPL8-F1
#
_cell.length_a   1.000
_cell.length_b   1.000
_cell.length_c   1.000
_cell.angle_alpha   90.00
_cell.angle_beta   90.00
_cell.angle_gamma   90.00
#
_symmetry.space_group_name_H-M   'P 1'
#
loop_
_entity.id
_entity.type
_entity.pdbx_description
1 polymer ?
#
loop_
_entity_poly.entity_id
_entity_poly.type
_entity_poly.pdbx_seq_one_letter_code
_entity_poly.pdbx_strand_id
1 'polypeptide(L)' 'MTVDQSHPTLDATRKTFLAPMVRVSTHPMRLLCLEYGADYVISEELIDQRIIRSSRI' A
#
# COMPACT_ATOMS: atom_id res chain seq x y z
N MET A 1 -8.56 -2.78 18.80
CA MET A 1 -9.23 -2.75 17.49
C MET A 1 -8.96 -4.09 16.84
N THR A 2 -9.98 -4.94 16.75
CA THR A 2 -9.91 -6.31 16.26
C THR A 2 -9.45 -6.32 14.81
N VAL A 3 -8.27 -6.88 14.53
CA VAL A 3 -7.79 -7.08 13.16
C VAL A 3 -8.64 -8.20 12.56
N ASP A 4 -9.63 -7.82 11.77
CA ASP A 4 -10.39 -8.72 10.92
C ASP A 4 -9.42 -9.41 9.95
N GLN A 5 -9.20 -10.71 10.11
CA GLN A 5 -8.34 -11.52 9.25
C GLN A 5 -9.15 -12.11 8.09
N SER A 6 -9.99 -11.30 7.45
CA SER A 6 -10.49 -11.63 6.12
C SER A 6 -9.34 -11.37 5.15
N HIS A 7 -8.85 -12.40 4.44
CA HIS A 7 -7.98 -12.15 3.29
C HIS A 7 -8.87 -11.58 2.19
N PRO A 8 -8.85 -10.26 1.93
CA PRO A 8 -9.68 -9.72 0.87
C PRO A 8 -9.01 -10.13 -0.44
N THR A 9 -9.70 -10.93 -1.23
CA THR A 9 -9.34 -11.07 -2.65
C THR A 9 -9.38 -9.68 -3.26
N LEU A 10 -8.27 -9.24 -3.85
CA LEU A 10 -8.16 -7.94 -4.51
C LEU A 10 -9.16 -7.90 -5.68
N ASP A 11 -10.27 -7.18 -5.52
CA ASP A 11 -11.19 -6.86 -6.62
C ASP A 11 -10.82 -5.51 -7.21
N ALA A 12 -10.34 -5.50 -8.45
CA ALA A 12 -9.91 -4.29 -9.14
C ALA A 12 -11.03 -3.57 -9.90
N THR A 13 -12.26 -4.09 -9.86
CA THR A 13 -13.36 -3.60 -10.67
C THR A 13 -13.93 -2.29 -10.09
N ARG A 14 -13.80 -1.18 -10.84
CA ARG A 14 -14.32 0.16 -10.45
C ARG A 14 -13.83 0.66 -9.09
N LYS A 15 -12.55 0.44 -8.80
CA LYS A 15 -11.88 0.87 -7.56
C LYS A 15 -10.92 2.02 -7.83
N THR A 16 -10.74 2.87 -6.83
CA THR A 16 -9.78 3.98 -6.89
C THR A 16 -8.45 3.55 -6.32
N PHE A 17 -7.40 3.61 -7.14
CA PHE A 17 -6.05 3.20 -6.78
C PHE A 17 -5.11 4.40 -6.69
N LEU A 18 -4.26 4.42 -5.64
CA LEU A 18 -3.05 5.24 -5.64
C LEU A 18 -1.98 4.56 -6.49
N ALA A 19 -1.53 5.22 -7.55
CA ALA A 19 -0.43 4.77 -8.39
C ALA A 19 0.92 4.75 -7.62
N PRO A 20 1.87 3.88 -8.01
CA PRO A 20 3.20 3.89 -7.44
C PRO A 20 3.95 5.16 -7.86
N MET A 21 4.43 5.93 -6.87
CA MET A 21 5.22 7.13 -7.10
C MET A 21 6.44 7.09 -6.18
N VAL A 22 7.64 7.07 -6.76
CA VAL A 22 8.91 7.00 -6.02
C VAL A 22 9.05 8.21 -5.09
N ARG A 23 9.41 7.99 -3.82
CA ARG A 23 9.45 8.99 -2.72
C ARG A 23 8.13 9.61 -2.27
N VAL A 24 7.08 9.55 -3.08
CA VAL A 24 5.77 10.13 -2.73
C VAL A 24 4.90 9.10 -2.01
N SER A 25 4.84 7.86 -2.52
CA SER A 25 4.02 6.77 -1.97
C SER A 25 4.65 6.10 -0.72
N THR A 26 5.22 6.91 0.18
CA THR A 26 5.70 6.47 1.50
C THR A 26 4.52 6.16 2.44
N HIS A 27 4.79 5.73 3.68
CA HIS A 27 3.72 5.33 4.62
C HIS A 27 2.68 6.44 4.92
N PRO A 28 3.05 7.69 5.22
CA PRO A 28 2.07 8.74 5.53
C PRO A 28 1.15 9.08 4.36
N MET A 29 1.68 9.16 3.14
CA MET A 29 0.88 9.42 1.94
C MET A 29 -0.16 8.32 1.70
N ARG A 30 0.20 7.06 1.95
CA ARG A 30 -0.72 5.93 1.81
C ARG A 30 -1.86 6.00 2.83
N LEU A 31 -1.56 6.34 4.08
CA LEU A 31 -2.60 6.54 5.09
C LEU A 31 -3.53 7.69 4.71
N LEU A 32 -2.96 8.81 4.24
CA LEU A 32 -3.72 9.97 3.80
C LEU A 32 -4.66 9.63 2.64
N CYS A 33 -4.21 8.87 1.65
CA CYS A 33 -5.07 8.45 0.54
C CYS A 33 -6.22 7.54 0.98
N LEU A 34 -6.00 6.68 1.98
CA LEU A 34 -7.08 5.87 2.57
C LEU A 34 -8.11 6.76 3.28
N GLU A 35 -7.67 7.80 3.99
CA GLU A 35 -8.56 8.79 4.62
C GLU A 35 -9.38 9.59 3.58
N TYR A 36 -8.82 9.83 2.39
CA TYR A 36 -9.52 10.49 1.27
C TYR A 36 -10.36 9.56 0.40
N GLY A 37 -10.49 8.27 0.74
CA GLY A 37 -11.38 7.33 0.05
C GLY A 37 -10.76 6.56 -1.11
N ALA A 38 -9.42 6.39 -1.14
CA ALA A 38 -8.81 5.38 -2.00
C ALA A 38 -9.15 3.98 -1.49
N ASP A 39 -9.58 3.08 -2.38
CA ASP A 39 -9.84 1.67 -2.03
C ASP A 39 -8.53 0.92 -1.82
N TYR A 40 -7.52 1.22 -2.64
CA TYR A 40 -6.23 0.53 -2.63
C TYR A 40 -5.08 1.52 -2.83
N VAL A 41 -3.99 1.26 -2.11
CA VAL A 41 -2.79 2.11 -2.13
C VAL A 41 -1.54 1.30 -2.41
N ILE A 42 -0.86 1.60 -3.52
CA ILE A 42 0.36 0.91 -3.92
C ILE A 42 1.57 1.64 -3.29
N SER A 43 2.55 0.89 -2.80
CA SER A 43 3.80 1.45 -2.28
C SER A 43 4.67 2.03 -3.39
N GLU A 44 5.70 2.78 -2.99
CA GLU A 44 6.77 3.15 -3.91
C GLU A 44 7.45 1.91 -4.54
N GLU A 45 8.06 2.12 -5.70
CA GLU A 45 8.89 1.11 -6.34
C GLU A 45 10.15 0.87 -5.50
N LEU A 46 10.28 -0.34 -4.97
CA LEU A 46 11.42 -0.77 -4.20
C LEU A 46 12.26 -1.77 -4.98
N ILE A 47 13.56 -1.52 -5.02
CA ILE A 47 14.52 -2.47 -5.60
C ILE A 47 14.59 -3.71 -4.71
N ASP A 48 14.39 -4.87 -5.31
CA ASP A 48 14.44 -6.20 -4.69
C ASP A 48 15.67 -6.41 -3.79
N GLN A 49 16.86 -6.01 -4.25
CA GLN A 49 18.12 -6.11 -3.50
C GLN A 49 18.09 -5.36 -2.17
N ARG A 50 17.28 -4.31 -2.05
CA ARG A 50 17.09 -3.55 -0.81
C ARG A 50 16.16 -4.30 0.15
N ILE A 51 15.15 -4.98 -0.36
CA ILE A 51 14.21 -5.79 0.43
C ILE A 51 14.89 -7.05 0.94
N ILE A 52 15.67 -7.75 0.11
CA ILE A 52 16.38 -8.99 0.50
C ILE A 52 17.32 -8.76 1.69
N ARG A 53 17.94 -7.57 1.77
CA ARG A 53 18.83 -7.19 2.88
C ARG A 53 18.10 -6.65 4.11
N SER A 54 16.78 -6.46 4.04
CA SER A 54 16.00 -5.93 5.15
C SER A 54 15.67 -7.03 6.17
N SER A 55 15.47 -6.63 7.43
CA SER A 55 14.97 -7.50 8.49
C SER A 55 13.61 -7.00 8.96
N ARG A 56 12.69 -7.93 9.22
CA ARG A 56 11.41 -7.61 9.84
C ARG A 56 11.64 -7.52 11.34
N ILE A 57 11.50 -6.32 11.89
CA ILE A 57 11.46 -6.07 13.33
C ILE A 57 10.05 -6.22 13.89
#